data_AF-A0A2D5ZEY1-F1
#
_entry.id   AF-A0A2D5ZEY1-F1
#
_cell.length_a   1.000
_cell.length_b   1.000
_cell.length_c   1.000
_cell.angle_alpha   90.00
_cell.angle_beta   90.00
_cell.angle_gamma   90.00
#
_symmetry.space_group_name_H-M   'P 1'
#
loop_
_entity.id
_entity.type
_entity.pdbx_description
1 polymer ?
#
loop_
_entity_poly.entity_id
_entity_poly.type
_entity_poly.pdbx_seq_one_letter_code
_entity_poly.pdbx_strand_id
1 'polypeptide(L)'
;MVHDPIRKTLVMAAAILPLLAMVATAEESKGPRIDIGGIDGTGGTIKGVVKFSGKPYKRKPVDVDADRQCAKMHKDVPLLNERSVVNEDGTLQNVFVFVSKGLEGKSFDVPDKPAILDQIGCRYIPHVSGIVAKQTLEIRNSDATTHNVQRKSKKNGKDNAGMAKGSKPLNQVLKKPEMGVKYSCQVHTWMGAYVHVMSHPFFAVTQEKGTFEIRGLPAGEYELTVWHEHKKYKPVEKTATVTVSEGGPAEVEFTFKKKKKKKKKKKS
;
A
#
# COMPACT_ATOMS: atom_id res chain seq x y z
N MET A 1 -74.79 -65.61 26.30
CA MET A 1 -73.34 -65.88 26.48
C MET A 1 -72.68 -65.69 25.13
N VAL A 2 -71.79 -64.72 25.05
CA VAL A 2 -71.30 -64.07 23.83
C VAL A 2 -70.02 -64.75 23.35
N HIS A 3 -69.96 -65.13 22.08
CA HIS A 3 -68.73 -65.45 21.35
C HIS A 3 -68.89 -64.93 19.91
N ASP A 4 -68.08 -63.93 19.52
CA ASP A 4 -67.03 -64.06 18.49
C ASP A 4 -66.27 -62.70 18.34
N PRO A 5 -64.95 -62.68 18.05
CA PRO A 5 -64.13 -61.48 18.12
C PRO A 5 -64.00 -60.75 16.77
N ILE A 6 -64.12 -59.43 16.82
CA ILE A 6 -63.91 -58.54 15.67
C ILE A 6 -62.41 -58.31 15.44
N ARG A 7 -61.97 -58.67 14.23
CA ARG A 7 -60.67 -58.30 13.64
C ARG A 7 -60.45 -56.79 13.70
N LYS A 8 -59.31 -56.36 14.25
CA LYS A 8 -58.77 -55.01 14.05
C LYS A 8 -57.44 -55.10 13.30
N THR A 9 -57.49 -54.75 12.03
CA THR A 9 -56.32 -54.42 11.22
C THR A 9 -55.81 -53.05 11.69
N LEU A 10 -54.56 -52.95 12.14
CA LEU A 10 -53.92 -51.67 12.36
C LEU A 10 -52.57 -51.63 11.63
N VAL A 11 -52.46 -50.58 10.82
CA VAL A 11 -51.40 -50.25 9.87
C VAL A 11 -50.09 -49.95 10.63
N MET A 12 -48.98 -50.59 10.21
CA MET A 12 -47.64 -50.19 10.63
C MET A 12 -47.26 -48.87 9.95
N ALA A 13 -47.11 -47.81 10.74
CA ALA A 13 -46.46 -46.58 10.30
C ALA A 13 -44.94 -46.71 10.51
N ALA A 14 -44.18 -46.77 9.42
CA ALA A 14 -42.72 -46.71 9.43
C ALA A 14 -42.27 -45.29 9.79
N ALA A 15 -41.59 -45.14 10.92
CA ALA A 15 -40.95 -43.88 11.32
C ALA A 15 -39.65 -43.69 10.52
N ILE A 16 -39.68 -42.78 9.55
CA ILE A 16 -38.48 -42.30 8.85
C ILE A 16 -37.81 -41.26 9.77
N LEU A 17 -36.71 -41.64 10.41
CA LEU A 17 -35.84 -40.68 11.10
C LEU A 17 -35.14 -39.80 10.07
N PRO A 18 -35.19 -38.46 10.18
CA PRO A 18 -34.36 -37.61 9.34
C PRO A 18 -32.93 -37.67 9.85
N LEU A 19 -32.03 -38.18 9.00
CA LEU A 19 -30.59 -38.08 9.21
C LEU A 19 -30.18 -36.61 9.06
N LEU A 20 -30.09 -35.91 10.18
CA LEU A 20 -29.60 -34.54 10.24
C LEU A 20 -28.09 -34.56 9.93
N ALA A 21 -27.74 -34.36 8.66
CA ALA A 21 -26.35 -34.16 8.27
C ALA A 21 -25.86 -32.83 8.87
N MET A 22 -25.11 -32.90 9.97
CA MET A 22 -24.33 -31.78 10.46
C MET A 22 -23.25 -31.46 9.42
N VAL A 23 -23.52 -30.47 8.57
CA VAL A 23 -22.49 -29.81 7.78
C VAL A 23 -21.68 -28.98 8.75
N ALA A 24 -20.58 -29.55 9.26
CA ALA A 24 -19.56 -28.78 9.95
C ALA A 24 -18.93 -27.83 8.93
N THR A 25 -19.34 -26.57 8.94
CA THR A 25 -18.61 -25.51 8.25
C THR A 25 -17.30 -25.33 9.00
N ALA A 26 -16.20 -25.78 8.40
CA ALA A 26 -14.87 -25.43 8.87
C ALA A 26 -14.68 -23.91 8.68
N GLU A 27 -14.95 -23.13 9.73
CA GLU A 27 -14.39 -21.78 9.82
C GLU A 27 -12.86 -21.95 9.90
N GLU A 28 -12.20 -21.57 8.81
CA GLU A 28 -10.76 -21.39 8.76
C GLU A 28 -10.38 -20.44 9.90
N SER A 29 -9.72 -20.96 10.95
CA SER A 29 -9.44 -20.23 12.18
C SER A 29 -8.47 -19.08 11.88
N LYS A 30 -9.01 -17.91 11.53
CA LYS A 30 -8.26 -16.67 11.48
C LYS A 30 -7.84 -16.37 12.91
N GLY A 31 -6.53 -16.27 13.13
CA GLY A 31 -5.96 -15.91 14.43
C GLY A 31 -6.55 -14.60 14.98
N PRO A 32 -6.26 -14.26 16.24
CA PRO A 32 -6.90 -13.15 16.95
C PRO A 32 -6.97 -11.90 16.07
N ARG A 33 -8.21 -11.44 15.85
CA ARG A 33 -8.51 -10.24 15.06
C ARG A 33 -8.00 -9.06 15.85
N ILE A 34 -7.00 -8.36 15.32
CA ILE A 34 -6.59 -7.08 15.88
C ILE A 34 -7.59 -6.08 15.33
N ASP A 35 -8.52 -5.66 16.18
CA ASP A 35 -9.40 -4.52 15.93
C ASP A 35 -8.50 -3.33 15.58
N ILE A 36 -8.62 -2.87 14.33
CA ILE A 36 -7.93 -1.66 13.86
C ILE A 36 -8.84 -0.44 13.95
N GLY A 37 -9.78 -0.41 14.89
CA GLY A 37 -10.22 0.83 15.50
C GLY A 37 -9.09 1.50 16.28
N GLY A 38 -7.93 1.71 15.64
CA GLY A 38 -6.58 1.66 16.26
C GLY A 38 -5.52 2.58 15.62
N ILE A 39 -5.87 3.80 15.19
CA ILE A 39 -4.89 4.93 15.14
C ILE A 39 -4.92 5.70 16.47
N ASP A 40 -5.34 5.06 17.55
CA ASP A 40 -5.46 5.61 18.90
C ASP A 40 -4.17 5.41 19.70
N GLY A 41 -3.11 4.88 19.06
CA GLY A 41 -1.74 4.95 19.58
C GLY A 41 -1.48 4.07 20.80
N THR A 42 -2.35 3.10 21.06
CA THR A 42 -2.25 2.15 22.20
C THR A 42 -1.23 1.04 21.96
N GLY A 43 -0.85 0.79 20.69
CA GLY A 43 0.24 -0.11 20.33
C GLY A 43 1.60 0.61 20.23
N GLY A 44 2.68 -0.16 20.30
CA GLY A 44 4.03 0.36 20.19
C GLY A 44 4.32 1.01 18.83
N THR A 45 5.36 1.84 18.84
CA THR A 45 5.71 2.72 17.73
C THR A 45 7.10 2.39 17.21
N ILE A 46 7.30 2.49 15.90
CA ILE A 46 8.61 2.48 15.27
C ILE A 46 8.82 3.86 14.64
N LYS A 47 9.94 4.51 14.96
CA LYS A 47 10.39 5.73 14.30
C LYS A 47 11.68 5.46 13.57
N GLY A 48 11.90 6.17 12.47
CA GLY A 48 13.16 6.03 11.77
C GLY A 48 13.45 7.11 10.78
N VAL A 49 14.67 7.07 10.27
CA VAL A 49 15.17 7.98 9.23
C VAL A 49 15.79 7.16 8.11
N VAL A 50 15.62 7.62 6.88
CA VAL A 50 16.29 7.04 5.73
C VAL A 50 17.29 8.05 5.17
N LYS A 51 18.56 7.66 5.16
CA LYS A 51 19.67 8.45 4.65
C LYS A 51 20.09 8.04 3.25
N PHE A 52 20.83 8.91 2.59
CA PHE A 52 21.48 8.67 1.31
C PHE A 52 22.99 8.92 1.40
N SER A 53 23.77 7.87 1.11
CA SER A 53 25.22 7.94 1.11
C SER A 53 25.77 8.27 -0.29
N GLY A 54 26.62 9.28 -0.33
CA GLY A 54 27.31 9.77 -1.52
C GLY A 54 26.45 10.71 -2.37
N LYS A 55 26.99 11.14 -3.52
CA LYS A 55 26.32 12.12 -4.39
C LYS A 55 25.08 11.51 -5.05
N PRO A 56 23.85 12.06 -4.88
CA PRO A 56 22.63 11.58 -5.56
C PRO A 56 22.61 11.93 -7.06
N TYR A 57 21.67 11.37 -7.82
CA TYR A 57 21.41 11.82 -9.19
C TYR A 57 20.75 13.20 -9.11
N LYS A 58 21.22 14.15 -9.92
CA LYS A 58 20.56 15.45 -10.01
C LYS A 58 19.13 15.27 -10.50
N ARG A 59 18.17 15.87 -9.81
CA ARG A 59 16.80 16.02 -10.31
C ARG A 59 16.86 16.89 -11.56
N LYS A 60 16.12 16.49 -12.58
CA LYS A 60 16.02 17.22 -13.85
C LYS A 60 14.63 17.87 -13.91
N PRO A 61 14.53 19.08 -14.49
CA PRO A 61 13.25 19.64 -14.87
C PRO A 61 12.48 18.65 -15.74
N VAL A 62 11.18 18.62 -15.51
CA VAL A 62 10.20 17.95 -16.34
C VAL A 62 9.75 18.95 -17.38
N ASP A 63 9.75 18.52 -18.64
CA ASP A 63 9.12 19.29 -19.71
C ASP A 63 7.60 19.14 -19.59
N VAL A 64 6.93 20.26 -19.33
CA VAL A 64 5.48 20.35 -19.15
C VAL A 64 4.84 21.25 -20.21
N ASP A 65 5.60 21.69 -21.22
CA ASP A 65 5.18 22.73 -22.17
C ASP A 65 4.09 22.24 -23.14
N ALA A 66 3.96 20.92 -23.27
CA ALA A 66 2.88 20.28 -24.03
C ALA A 66 1.48 20.59 -23.48
N ASP A 67 1.35 21.01 -22.21
CA ASP A 67 0.10 21.47 -21.61
C ASP A 67 0.24 22.90 -21.11
N ARG A 68 -0.54 23.82 -21.68
CA ARG A 68 -0.48 25.25 -21.38
C ARG A 68 -0.73 25.57 -19.90
N GLN A 69 -1.59 24.81 -19.22
CA GLN A 69 -1.86 25.05 -17.80
C GLN A 69 -0.70 24.56 -16.93
N CYS A 70 -0.13 23.41 -17.27
CA CYS A 70 1.07 22.92 -16.61
C CYS A 70 2.26 23.88 -16.80
N ALA A 71 2.49 24.33 -18.03
CA ALA A 71 3.52 25.33 -18.34
C ALA A 71 3.34 26.62 -17.54
N LYS A 72 2.10 27.12 -17.45
CA LYS A 72 1.78 28.32 -16.66
C LYS A 72 2.10 28.13 -15.17
N MET A 73 1.76 26.98 -14.58
CA MET A 73 2.01 26.70 -13.17
C MET A 73 3.50 26.60 -12.82
N HIS A 74 4.35 26.23 -13.79
CA HIS A 74 5.77 25.98 -13.58
C HIS A 74 6.69 26.96 -14.30
N LYS A 75 6.15 28.12 -14.70
CA LYS A 75 6.90 29.17 -15.41
C LYS A 75 8.09 29.69 -14.59
N ASP A 76 7.87 29.98 -13.31
CA ASP A 76 8.88 30.59 -12.44
C ASP A 76 9.67 29.53 -11.65
N VAL A 77 9.00 28.45 -11.24
CA VAL A 77 9.60 27.33 -10.51
C VAL A 77 9.39 26.04 -11.31
N PRO A 78 10.45 25.50 -11.96
CA PRO A 78 10.33 24.30 -12.76
C PRO A 78 9.88 23.09 -11.92
N LEU A 79 8.97 22.30 -12.48
CA LEU A 79 8.64 20.99 -11.93
C LEU A 79 9.86 20.07 -12.03
N LEU A 80 10.36 19.58 -10.90
CA LEU A 80 11.49 18.66 -10.86
C LEU A 80 11.02 17.23 -10.63
N ASN A 81 11.59 16.26 -11.34
CA ASN A 81 11.26 14.85 -11.12
C ASN A 81 11.48 14.41 -9.66
N GLU A 82 10.61 13.53 -9.17
CA GLU A 82 10.58 13.09 -7.77
C GLU A 82 11.36 11.80 -7.52
N ARG A 83 12.07 11.30 -8.54
CA ARG A 83 12.83 10.04 -8.49
C ARG A 83 14.08 10.07 -7.62
N SER A 84 14.51 11.24 -7.19
CA SER A 84 15.75 11.42 -6.44
C SER A 84 15.66 12.64 -5.55
N VAL A 85 14.69 12.65 -4.64
CA VAL A 85 14.55 13.71 -3.65
C VAL A 85 15.43 13.36 -2.44
N VAL A 86 16.68 13.82 -2.50
CA VAL A 86 17.63 13.76 -1.39
C VAL A 86 17.82 15.17 -0.87
N ASN A 87 17.62 15.33 0.43
CA ASN A 87 17.74 16.61 1.13
C ASN A 87 19.21 17.01 1.30
N GLU A 88 19.43 18.27 1.62
CA GLU A 88 20.77 18.82 1.85
C GLU A 88 21.47 18.15 3.04
N ASP A 89 20.71 17.76 4.06
CA ASP A 89 21.17 16.99 5.23
C ASP A 89 21.45 15.50 4.93
N GLY A 90 21.29 15.07 3.67
CA GLY A 90 21.54 13.71 3.23
C GLY A 90 20.42 12.72 3.54
N THR A 91 19.23 13.18 3.94
CA THR A 91 18.05 12.32 4.11
C THR A 91 17.30 12.09 2.79
N LEU A 92 16.59 10.96 2.66
CA LEU A 92 15.94 10.51 1.43
C LEU A 92 14.43 10.43 1.60
N GLN A 93 13.70 11.17 0.76
CA GLN A 93 12.23 11.15 0.71
C GLN A 93 11.71 10.03 -0.22
N ASN A 94 10.40 9.76 -0.18
CA ASN A 94 9.72 8.79 -1.06
C ASN A 94 10.21 7.34 -0.93
N VAL A 95 10.71 6.97 0.25
CA VAL A 95 11.05 5.58 0.60
C VAL A 95 9.84 4.95 1.26
N PHE A 96 9.35 3.86 0.69
CA PHE A 96 8.31 3.05 1.30
C PHE A 96 8.95 2.07 2.30
N VAL A 97 8.53 2.14 3.56
CA VAL A 97 8.99 1.29 4.67
C VAL A 97 7.81 0.48 5.16
N PHE A 98 7.97 -0.84 5.32
CA PHE A 98 6.88 -1.70 5.76
C PHE A 98 7.39 -2.86 6.60
N VAL A 99 6.53 -3.39 7.47
CA VAL A 99 6.79 -4.63 8.20
C VAL A 99 6.69 -5.81 7.23
N SER A 100 7.78 -6.53 7.02
CA SER A 100 7.85 -7.71 6.15
C SER A 100 7.71 -9.05 6.88
N LYS A 101 7.98 -9.09 8.20
CA LYS A 101 7.80 -10.27 9.08
C LYS A 101 7.42 -9.84 10.50
N GLY A 102 6.82 -10.75 11.27
CA GLY A 102 6.32 -10.54 12.65
C GLY A 102 4.80 -10.31 12.73
N LEU A 103 4.11 -10.47 11.60
CA LEU A 103 2.67 -10.30 11.45
C LEU A 103 1.95 -11.58 10.97
N GLU A 104 2.67 -12.69 10.87
CA GLU A 104 2.15 -13.98 10.44
C GLU A 104 1.01 -14.45 11.36
N GLY A 105 -0.04 -15.01 10.77
CA GLY A 105 -1.22 -15.48 11.51
C GLY A 105 -2.14 -14.36 12.05
N LYS A 106 -1.75 -13.08 11.93
CA LYS A 106 -2.60 -11.94 12.33
C LYS A 106 -3.50 -11.50 11.19
N SER A 107 -4.66 -10.96 11.55
CA SER A 107 -5.60 -10.34 10.62
C SER A 107 -5.88 -8.90 11.02
N PHE A 108 -6.22 -8.10 10.01
CA PHE A 108 -6.27 -6.66 10.08
C PHE A 108 -7.56 -6.20 9.38
N ASP A 109 -8.35 -5.38 10.06
CA ASP A 109 -9.42 -4.58 9.43
C ASP A 109 -8.91 -3.70 8.29
N VAL A 110 -9.86 -3.36 7.42
CA VAL A 110 -9.62 -2.45 6.31
C VAL A 110 -9.99 -1.06 6.80
N PRO A 111 -9.11 -0.04 6.67
CA PRO A 111 -9.48 1.31 7.06
C PRO A 111 -10.69 1.80 6.26
N ASP A 112 -11.71 2.30 6.95
CA ASP A 112 -12.91 2.86 6.31
C ASP A 112 -12.62 4.18 5.58
N LYS A 113 -11.62 4.93 6.08
CA LYS A 113 -11.19 6.18 5.47
C LYS A 113 -10.47 5.89 4.15
N PRO A 114 -10.92 6.48 3.02
CA PRO A 114 -10.22 6.36 1.76
C PRO A 114 -8.78 6.89 1.84
N ALA A 115 -7.87 6.18 1.20
CA ALA A 115 -6.57 6.75 0.85
C ALA A 115 -6.75 7.69 -0.34
N ILE A 116 -6.04 8.82 -0.34
CA ILE A 116 -6.18 9.85 -1.39
C ILE A 116 -4.96 9.81 -2.31
N LEU A 117 -5.22 9.88 -3.61
CA LEU A 117 -4.23 10.15 -4.65
C LEU A 117 -4.75 11.29 -5.53
N ASP A 118 -4.15 12.47 -5.43
CA ASP A 118 -4.60 13.67 -6.15
C ASP A 118 -3.67 14.01 -7.31
N GLN A 119 -4.19 14.74 -8.29
CA GLN A 119 -3.44 15.33 -9.39
C GLN A 119 -3.41 16.85 -9.16
N ILE A 120 -2.25 17.35 -8.76
CA ILE A 120 -2.02 18.75 -8.37
C ILE A 120 -0.65 19.19 -8.91
N GLY A 121 -0.60 20.33 -9.61
CA GLY A 121 0.61 20.84 -10.22
C GLY A 121 1.16 19.90 -11.30
N CYS A 122 0.26 19.29 -12.08
CA CYS A 122 0.56 18.32 -13.13
C CYS A 122 1.49 17.19 -12.65
N ARG A 123 1.25 16.69 -11.44
CA ARG A 123 1.87 15.51 -10.84
C ARG A 123 0.87 14.80 -9.93
N TYR A 124 1.18 13.54 -9.59
CA TYR A 124 0.41 12.81 -8.59
C TYR A 124 0.94 13.11 -7.18
N ILE A 125 0.04 13.36 -6.23
CA ILE A 125 0.35 13.58 -4.82
C ILE A 125 -0.49 12.63 -3.96
N PRO A 126 0.12 11.83 -3.07
CA PRO A 126 1.57 11.64 -2.92
C PRO A 126 2.19 10.87 -4.09
N HIS A 127 3.49 11.04 -4.30
CA HIS A 127 4.25 10.34 -5.34
C HIS A 127 4.43 8.84 -5.02
N VAL A 128 4.57 8.51 -3.74
CA VAL A 128 4.59 7.13 -3.23
C VAL A 128 3.59 7.04 -2.08
N SER A 129 2.76 6.01 -2.07
CA SER A 129 1.80 5.73 -0.98
C SER A 129 1.65 4.24 -0.71
N GLY A 130 1.10 3.92 0.46
CA GLY A 130 0.58 2.59 0.77
C GLY A 130 -0.92 2.63 1.05
N ILE A 131 -1.60 1.54 0.74
CA ILE A 131 -3.00 1.28 1.09
C ILE A 131 -3.13 -0.14 1.59
N VAL A 132 -4.16 -0.42 2.39
CA VAL A 132 -4.53 -1.79 2.75
C VAL A 132 -5.37 -2.39 1.62
N ALA A 133 -5.17 -3.67 1.32
CA ALA A 133 -5.99 -4.36 0.33
C ALA A 133 -7.48 -4.24 0.69
N LYS A 134 -8.30 -3.94 -0.32
CA LYS A 134 -9.74 -3.62 -0.21
C LYS A 134 -10.07 -2.23 0.36
N GLN A 135 -9.08 -1.43 0.79
CA GLN A 135 -9.29 -0.02 1.10
C GLN A 135 -9.65 0.75 -0.17
N THR A 136 -10.55 1.72 -0.06
CA THR A 136 -10.86 2.64 -1.15
C THR A 136 -9.68 3.56 -1.41
N LEU A 137 -9.22 3.60 -2.66
CA LEU A 137 -8.35 4.64 -3.18
C LEU A 137 -9.21 5.67 -3.90
N GLU A 138 -9.37 6.85 -3.30
CA GLU A 138 -10.06 7.99 -3.87
C GLU A 138 -9.07 8.82 -4.68
N ILE A 139 -9.29 8.87 -5.99
CA ILE A 139 -8.42 9.58 -6.93
C ILE A 139 -9.08 10.89 -7.34
N ARG A 140 -8.35 11.98 -7.24
CA ARG A 140 -8.85 13.34 -7.49
C ARG A 140 -8.11 14.01 -8.65
N ASN A 141 -8.74 15.03 -9.20
CA ASN A 141 -8.10 15.98 -10.12
C ASN A 141 -8.38 17.40 -9.63
N SER A 142 -7.39 17.96 -8.95
CA SER A 142 -7.40 19.32 -8.42
C SER A 142 -6.70 20.32 -9.36
N ASP A 143 -6.19 19.86 -10.50
CA ASP A 143 -5.58 20.71 -11.52
C ASP A 143 -6.60 21.36 -12.44
N ALA A 144 -6.19 22.46 -13.07
CA ALA A 144 -7.01 23.18 -14.05
C ALA A 144 -6.95 22.59 -15.47
N THR A 145 -6.49 21.35 -15.62
CA THR A 145 -6.40 20.61 -16.90
C THR A 145 -6.97 19.19 -16.75
N THR A 146 -7.24 18.54 -17.88
CA THR A 146 -7.73 17.15 -17.91
C THR A 146 -6.56 16.19 -17.87
N HIS A 147 -6.58 15.26 -16.93
CA HIS A 147 -5.60 14.19 -16.85
C HIS A 147 -6.24 12.83 -17.17
N ASN A 148 -5.43 11.78 -17.18
CA ASN A 148 -5.93 10.41 -17.13
C ASN A 148 -5.22 9.59 -16.06
N VAL A 149 -5.94 8.61 -15.54
CA VAL A 149 -5.52 7.69 -14.49
C VAL A 149 -5.37 6.30 -15.09
N GLN A 150 -4.14 5.96 -15.47
CA GLN A 150 -3.80 4.61 -15.90
C GLN A 150 -3.20 3.81 -14.74
N ARG A 151 -3.90 2.75 -14.31
CA ARG A 151 -3.39 1.77 -13.34
C ARG A 151 -2.65 0.64 -14.05
N LYS A 152 -1.36 0.47 -13.76
CA LYS A 152 -0.53 -0.67 -14.20
C LYS A 152 -0.32 -1.63 -13.04
N SER A 153 -1.20 -2.61 -12.95
CA SER A 153 -1.15 -3.69 -11.96
C SER A 153 -1.13 -5.06 -12.65
N LYS A 154 -0.47 -6.02 -11.99
CA LYS A 154 -0.42 -7.43 -12.36
C LYS A 154 -1.52 -8.24 -11.67
N LYS A 155 -1.95 -7.85 -10.46
CA LYS A 155 -2.90 -8.64 -9.63
C LYS A 155 -4.29 -8.02 -9.48
N ASN A 156 -4.42 -6.71 -9.67
CA ASN A 156 -5.62 -5.89 -9.45
C ASN A 156 -6.22 -5.33 -10.76
N GLY A 157 -5.91 -5.98 -11.88
CA GLY A 157 -6.37 -5.55 -13.21
C GLY A 157 -5.80 -4.22 -13.67
N LYS A 158 -6.13 -3.83 -14.90
CA LYS A 158 -5.74 -2.56 -15.50
C LYS A 158 -6.94 -1.64 -15.54
N ASP A 159 -6.68 -0.35 -15.49
CA ASP A 159 -7.70 0.69 -15.64
C ASP A 159 -7.09 1.87 -16.39
N ASN A 160 -7.93 2.65 -17.07
CA ASN A 160 -7.54 3.86 -17.78
C ASN A 160 -8.75 4.80 -17.92
N ALA A 161 -8.85 5.77 -17.01
CA ALA A 161 -9.98 6.69 -16.96
C ALA A 161 -9.51 8.13 -17.16
N GLY A 162 -10.21 8.90 -18.00
CA GLY A 162 -10.02 10.35 -18.07
C GLY A 162 -10.63 11.05 -16.85
N MET A 163 -9.98 12.10 -16.39
CA MET A 163 -10.45 12.94 -15.29
C MET A 163 -10.35 14.41 -15.69
N ALA A 164 -11.48 15.00 -16.07
CA ALA A 164 -11.57 16.42 -16.36
C ALA A 164 -11.41 17.27 -15.08
N LYS A 165 -11.06 18.55 -15.24
CA LYS A 165 -11.06 19.51 -14.13
C LYS A 165 -12.42 19.49 -13.39
N GLY A 166 -12.39 19.33 -12.07
CA GLY A 166 -13.59 19.39 -11.23
C GLY A 166 -14.54 18.19 -11.39
N SER A 167 -14.11 17.11 -12.05
CA SER A 167 -14.88 15.86 -12.06
C SER A 167 -15.02 15.30 -10.65
N LYS A 168 -16.08 14.52 -10.40
CA LYS A 168 -16.20 13.73 -9.17
C LYS A 168 -14.96 12.83 -8.98
N PRO A 169 -14.53 12.56 -7.74
CA PRO A 169 -13.44 11.63 -7.48
C PRO A 169 -13.69 10.24 -8.09
N LEU A 170 -12.62 9.63 -8.62
CA LEU A 170 -12.62 8.26 -9.10
C LEU A 170 -12.25 7.33 -7.95
N ASN A 171 -13.19 6.49 -7.54
CA ASN A 171 -12.96 5.50 -6.48
C ASN A 171 -12.53 4.16 -7.07
N GLN A 172 -11.38 3.65 -6.62
CA GLN A 172 -10.87 2.33 -7.00
C GLN A 172 -10.65 1.45 -5.75
N VAL A 173 -10.90 0.15 -5.89
CA VAL A 173 -10.65 -0.83 -4.81
C VAL A 173 -9.70 -1.91 -5.31
N LEU A 174 -8.49 -1.96 -4.75
CA LEU A 174 -7.47 -2.95 -5.07
C LEU A 174 -7.56 -4.11 -4.08
N LYS A 175 -8.06 -5.26 -4.53
CA LYS A 175 -8.44 -6.39 -3.67
C LYS A 175 -7.27 -7.27 -3.22
N LYS A 176 -6.13 -7.24 -3.92
CA LYS A 176 -5.00 -8.16 -3.72
C LYS A 176 -3.72 -7.41 -3.35
N PRO A 177 -2.96 -7.86 -2.34
CA PRO A 177 -1.65 -7.29 -2.01
C PRO A 177 -0.68 -7.33 -3.21
N GLU A 178 -0.13 -6.17 -3.51
CA GLU A 178 0.74 -5.91 -4.65
C GLU A 178 1.60 -4.66 -4.42
N MET A 179 2.92 -4.86 -4.44
CA MET A 179 3.89 -3.79 -4.29
C MET A 179 4.15 -3.09 -5.63
N GLY A 180 4.22 -1.76 -5.60
CA GLY A 180 4.67 -0.95 -6.74
C GLY A 180 3.67 -0.88 -7.88
N VAL A 181 2.37 -0.84 -7.58
CA VAL A 181 1.33 -0.57 -8.58
C VAL A 181 1.54 0.84 -9.11
N LYS A 182 1.85 0.95 -10.41
CA LYS A 182 2.15 2.24 -11.00
C LYS A 182 0.87 2.91 -11.49
N TYR A 183 0.66 4.14 -11.05
CA TYR A 183 -0.31 5.07 -11.62
C TYR A 183 0.43 6.02 -12.58
N SER A 184 -0.17 6.33 -13.72
CA SER A 184 0.42 7.23 -14.71
C SER A 184 -0.63 7.96 -15.52
N CYS A 185 -0.29 9.16 -15.98
CA CYS A 185 -1.01 9.85 -17.04
C CYS A 185 -0.36 9.47 -18.39
N GLN A 186 -1.17 9.04 -19.35
CA GLN A 186 -0.72 8.76 -20.72
C GLN A 186 -0.65 10.03 -21.57
N VAL A 187 -1.48 11.04 -21.26
CA VAL A 187 -1.42 12.36 -21.90
C VAL A 187 -0.18 13.10 -21.41
N HIS A 188 -0.05 13.23 -20.09
CA HIS A 188 1.08 13.87 -19.43
C HIS A 188 2.10 12.81 -19.00
N THR A 189 2.91 12.34 -19.95
CA THR A 189 3.78 11.15 -19.79
C THR A 189 4.81 11.24 -18.65
N TRP A 190 5.05 12.43 -18.11
CA TRP A 190 5.89 12.66 -16.95
C TRP A 190 5.23 12.26 -15.63
N MET A 191 3.89 12.31 -15.55
CA MET A 191 3.16 12.01 -14.34
C MET A 191 3.22 10.52 -14.03
N GLY A 192 3.63 10.18 -12.82
CA GLY A 192 3.39 8.86 -12.29
C GLY A 192 3.67 8.77 -10.81
N ALA A 193 2.93 7.88 -10.15
CA ALA A 193 3.07 7.58 -8.74
C ALA A 193 3.09 6.06 -8.52
N TYR A 194 3.44 5.65 -7.32
CA TYR A 194 3.48 4.25 -6.89
C TYR A 194 2.59 4.04 -5.68
N VAL A 195 1.60 3.16 -5.82
CA VAL A 195 0.76 2.71 -4.72
C VAL A 195 1.17 1.30 -4.33
N HIS A 196 1.48 1.09 -3.05
CA HIS A 196 1.79 -0.21 -2.46
C HIS A 196 0.56 -0.76 -1.76
N VAL A 197 0.03 -1.88 -2.25
CA VAL A 197 -1.14 -2.54 -1.66
C VAL A 197 -0.65 -3.60 -0.68
N MET A 198 -0.89 -3.39 0.61
CA MET A 198 -0.44 -4.23 1.71
C MET A 198 -1.60 -5.06 2.28
N SER A 199 -1.30 -6.17 2.96
CA SER A 199 -2.31 -6.95 3.69
C SER A 199 -2.55 -6.46 5.12
N HIS A 200 -1.81 -5.44 5.57
CA HIS A 200 -1.83 -4.88 6.92
C HIS A 200 -1.53 -3.36 6.84
N PRO A 201 -1.87 -2.56 7.87
CA PRO A 201 -1.66 -1.11 7.87
C PRO A 201 -0.24 -0.67 8.28
N PHE A 202 0.62 -1.59 8.74
CA PHE A 202 1.94 -1.25 9.28
C PHE A 202 2.99 -0.94 8.20
N PHE A 203 2.90 0.26 7.65
CA PHE A 203 3.83 0.83 6.69
C PHE A 203 3.85 2.35 6.78
N ALA A 204 4.88 2.96 6.21
CA ALA A 204 5.03 4.40 6.11
C ALA A 204 5.80 4.80 4.84
N VAL A 205 5.72 6.06 4.47
CA VAL A 205 6.56 6.67 3.43
C VAL A 205 7.38 7.78 4.07
N THR A 206 8.67 7.87 3.73
CA THR A 206 9.51 8.92 4.27
C THR A 206 9.06 10.30 3.81
N GLN A 207 8.91 11.20 4.77
CA GLN A 207 8.43 12.57 4.59
C GLN A 207 9.57 13.51 4.16
N GLU A 208 9.32 14.82 4.20
CA GLU A 208 10.25 15.86 3.79
C GLU A 208 11.60 15.82 4.49
N LYS A 209 11.68 15.32 5.74
CA LYS A 209 12.94 15.16 6.51
C LYS A 209 13.56 13.76 6.38
N GLY A 210 13.06 12.95 5.44
CA GLY A 210 13.42 11.54 5.29
C GLY A 210 13.03 10.65 6.48
N THR A 211 12.22 11.16 7.41
CA THR A 211 11.73 10.44 8.59
C THR A 211 10.44 9.67 8.28
N PHE A 212 10.22 8.60 9.02
CA PHE A 212 8.97 7.83 8.97
C PHE A 212 8.57 7.37 10.38
N GLU A 213 7.29 7.06 10.53
CA GLU A 213 6.72 6.55 11.77
C GLU A 213 5.66 5.49 11.45
N ILE A 214 5.72 4.34 12.12
CA ILE A 214 4.72 3.28 12.05
C ILE A 214 4.19 3.08 13.48
N ARG A 215 2.88 3.19 13.67
CA ARG A 215 2.23 3.12 14.99
C ARG A 215 1.31 1.91 15.11
N GLY A 216 0.91 1.60 16.33
CA GLY A 216 -0.10 0.58 16.61
C GLY A 216 0.40 -0.85 16.48
N LEU A 217 1.72 -1.07 16.48
CA LEU A 217 2.26 -2.43 16.47
C LEU A 217 2.08 -3.06 17.86
N PRO A 218 1.59 -4.30 17.96
CA PRO A 218 1.70 -5.06 19.20
C PRO A 218 3.15 -5.18 19.65
N ALA A 219 3.40 -5.35 20.95
CA ALA A 219 4.75 -5.69 21.42
C ALA A 219 5.25 -6.97 20.72
N GLY A 220 6.52 -6.99 20.33
CA GLY A 220 7.10 -8.11 19.60
C GLY A 220 8.28 -7.71 18.70
N GLU A 221 8.82 -8.72 18.02
CA GLU A 221 9.90 -8.56 17.06
C GLU A 221 9.36 -8.49 15.63
N TYR A 222 9.85 -7.53 14.85
CA TYR A 222 9.42 -7.27 13.49
C TYR A 222 10.62 -7.10 12.55
N GLU A 223 10.51 -7.60 11.33
CA GLU A 223 11.44 -7.27 10.25
C GLU A 223 10.83 -6.13 9.42
N LEU A 224 11.56 -5.05 9.23
CA LEU A 224 11.20 -3.95 8.35
C LEU A 224 11.93 -4.08 7.02
N THR A 225 11.25 -3.82 5.91
CA THR A 225 11.83 -3.74 4.56
C THR A 225 11.64 -2.36 3.97
N VAL A 226 12.66 -1.89 3.22
CA VAL A 226 12.58 -0.64 2.46
C VAL A 226 12.49 -0.85 0.95
N TRP A 227 11.74 0.03 0.29
CA TRP A 227 11.62 0.12 -1.16
C TRP A 227 11.75 1.57 -1.63
N HIS A 228 12.36 1.76 -2.81
CA HIS A 228 12.44 3.06 -3.46
C HIS A 228 12.35 2.88 -4.99
N GLU A 229 11.65 3.77 -5.69
CA GLU A 229 11.36 3.61 -7.12
C GLU A 229 12.62 3.67 -8.01
N HIS A 230 13.64 4.41 -7.56
CA HIS A 230 14.84 4.65 -8.36
C HIS A 230 15.67 3.37 -8.45
N LYS A 231 15.58 2.64 -9.57
CA LYS A 231 16.23 1.33 -9.78
C LYS A 231 17.75 1.29 -9.53
N LYS A 232 18.43 2.44 -9.61
CA LYS A 232 19.87 2.57 -9.34
C LYS A 232 20.17 2.99 -7.90
N TYR A 233 19.17 3.25 -7.07
CA TYR A 233 19.35 3.38 -5.62
C TYR A 233 19.19 2.01 -5.01
N LYS A 234 20.14 1.65 -4.16
CA LYS A 234 20.16 0.39 -3.46
C LYS A 234 20.29 0.66 -1.97
N PRO A 235 19.43 0.06 -1.15
CA PRO A 235 19.67 0.10 0.28
C PRO A 235 21.01 -0.59 0.56
N VAL A 236 21.74 -0.10 1.56
CA VAL A 236 22.92 -0.78 2.13
C VAL A 236 22.42 -2.07 2.75
N GLU A 237 21.47 -1.96 3.68
CA GLU A 237 20.68 -3.06 4.21
C GLU A 237 19.23 -2.93 3.77
N LYS A 238 18.71 -3.97 3.11
CA LYS A 238 17.32 -3.97 2.62
C LYS A 238 16.31 -4.17 3.76
N THR A 239 16.72 -4.87 4.80
CA THR A 239 15.90 -5.29 5.93
C THR A 239 16.57 -4.89 7.24
N ALA A 240 15.78 -4.61 8.28
CA ALA A 240 16.25 -4.42 9.64
C ALA A 240 15.27 -5.05 10.63
N THR A 241 15.77 -5.73 11.65
CA THR A 241 14.95 -6.26 12.75
C THR A 241 14.80 -5.19 13.83
N VAL A 242 13.57 -5.02 14.33
CA VAL A 242 13.26 -4.10 15.43
C VAL A 242 12.42 -4.82 16.46
N THR A 243 12.68 -4.55 17.74
CA THR A 243 11.83 -5.00 18.84
C THR A 243 11.00 -3.83 19.31
N VAL A 244 9.68 -3.98 19.26
CA VAL A 244 8.72 -3.02 19.79
C VAL A 244 8.34 -3.48 21.20
N SER A 245 8.64 -2.64 22.19
CA SER A 245 8.23 -2.84 23.59
C SER A 245 7.13 -1.86 23.98
N GLU A 246 6.54 -2.05 25.16
CA GLU A 246 5.51 -1.13 25.70
C GLU A 246 6.10 0.24 26.14
N GLY A 247 7.42 0.37 26.20
CA GLY A 247 8.13 1.48 26.88
C GLY A 247 8.68 2.62 26.02
N GLY A 248 8.33 2.72 24.73
CA GLY A 248 8.78 3.82 23.87
C GLY A 248 8.95 3.43 22.40
N PRO A 249 9.25 4.39 21.51
CA PRO A 249 9.42 4.07 20.09
C PRO A 249 10.70 3.26 19.86
N ALA A 250 10.59 2.16 19.12
CA ALA A 250 11.74 1.49 18.56
C ALA A 250 12.33 2.37 17.44
N GLU A 251 13.64 2.59 17.46
CA GLU A 251 14.32 3.43 16.45
C GLU A 251 15.08 2.58 15.44
N VAL A 252 15.08 3.03 14.19
CA VAL A 252 15.81 2.36 13.10
C VAL A 252 16.28 3.36 12.06
N GLU A 253 17.43 3.08 11.46
CA GLU A 253 17.97 3.85 10.35
C GLU A 253 18.20 2.95 9.14
N PHE A 254 17.82 3.43 7.95
CA PHE A 254 18.22 2.82 6.69
C PHE A 254 19.10 3.78 5.91
N THR A 255 20.04 3.24 5.13
CA THR A 255 20.84 4.03 4.20
C THR A 255 20.71 3.50 2.78
N PHE A 256 20.47 4.38 1.82
CA PHE A 256 20.56 4.08 0.38
C PHE A 256 21.87 4.62 -0.21
N LYS A 257 22.34 3.99 -1.29
CA LYS A 257 23.47 4.47 -2.10
C LYS A 257 23.23 4.21 -3.58
N LYS A 258 23.99 4.88 -4.44
CA LYS A 258 24.02 4.55 -5.88
C LYS A 258 24.59 3.15 -6.12
N LYS A 259 23.95 2.38 -6.99
CA LYS A 259 24.51 1.14 -7.54
C LYS A 259 25.78 1.45 -8.33
N LYS A 260 26.90 0.81 -7.96
CA LYS A 260 28.15 0.89 -8.73
C LYS A 260 27.90 0.35 -10.15
N LYS A 261 28.37 1.07 -11.18
CA LYS A 261 28.38 0.54 -12.56
C LYS A 261 29.33 -0.67 -12.58
N LYS A 262 28.87 -1.84 -13.06
CA LYS A 262 29.79 -2.96 -13.35
C LYS A 262 30.77 -2.47 -14.42
N LYS A 263 32.08 -2.45 -14.14
CA LYS A 263 33.10 -2.21 -15.17
C LYS A 263 32.97 -3.36 -16.19
N LYS A 264 32.66 -3.05 -17.46
CA LYS A 264 32.79 -4.05 -18.53
C LYS A 264 34.27 -4.42 -18.59
N LYS A 265 34.63 -5.68 -18.32
CA LYS A 265 35.96 -6.19 -18.68
C LYS A 265 36.09 -6.01 -20.18
N LYS A 266 37.00 -5.13 -20.63
CA LYS A 266 37.44 -5.13 -22.02
C LYS A 266 38.05 -6.52 -22.24
N LYS A 267 37.45 -7.33 -23.11
CA LYS A 267 38.17 -8.47 -23.68
C LYS A 267 39.25 -7.84 -24.58
N SER A 268 40.49 -7.92 -24.12
CA SER A 268 41.68 -7.74 -24.95
C SER A 268 41.77 -8.88 -25.95
#